data_AF-G7IB46-F1
#
_entry.id   AF-G7IB46-F1
#
_cell.length_a   1.000
_cell.length_b   1.000
_cell.length_c   1.000
_cell.angle_alpha   90.00
_cell.angle_beta   90.00
_cell.angle_gamma   90.00
#
_symmetry.space_group_name_H-M   'P 1'
#
loop_
_entity.id
_entity.type
_entity.pdbx_description
1 polymer ?
#
loop_
_entity_poly.entity_id
_entity_poly.type
_entity_poly.pdbx_seq_one_letter_code
_entity_poly.pdbx_strand_id
1 'polypeptide(L)'
;MLKYVGKPNGWMGYVLKEKLKGFKSRLKVWNKDEYGWLESRVLGIVDEIKEFDVKREVRNLSSMEMEARSDLIKNLRWRWSKIF
;
A
#
# COMPACT_ATOMS: atom_id res chain seq x y z
N MET A 1 38.64 8.81 -11.72
CA MET A 1 38.07 10.12 -12.08
C MET A 1 36.84 9.88 -12.96
N LEU A 2 35.64 9.74 -12.38
CA LEU A 2 34.40 9.51 -13.13
C LEU A 2 33.47 10.72 -12.97
N LYS A 3 33.51 11.65 -13.93
CA LYS A 3 32.49 12.69 -14.08
C LYS A 3 32.23 12.95 -15.56
N TYR A 4 31.35 12.14 -16.16
CA TYR A 4 30.58 12.53 -17.33
C TYR A 4 29.18 11.94 -17.24
N VAL A 5 28.37 12.48 -16.33
CA VAL A 5 26.92 12.52 -16.57
C VAL A 5 26.73 13.70 -17.51
N GLY A 6 26.73 13.42 -18.82
CA GLY A 6 26.52 14.45 -19.85
C GLY A 6 25.21 15.18 -19.58
N LYS A 7 25.27 16.51 -19.42
CA LYS A 7 24.08 17.35 -19.46
C LYS A 7 23.40 17.12 -20.82
N PRO A 8 22.08 16.84 -20.89
CA PRO A 8 21.40 16.76 -22.17
C PRO A 8 21.34 18.16 -22.78
N ASN A 9 22.36 18.54 -23.52
CA ASN A 9 22.40 19.81 -24.24
C ASN A 9 21.67 19.62 -25.58
N GLY A 10 20.35 19.83 -25.58
CA GLY A 10 19.55 19.88 -26.81
C GLY A 10 18.11 19.38 -26.68
N TRP A 11 17.30 19.68 -27.70
CA TRP A 11 15.89 19.27 -27.88
C TRP A 11 15.67 17.77 -27.62
N MET A 12 16.64 16.93 -28.00
CA MET A 12 16.58 15.48 -27.81
C MET A 12 16.57 15.06 -26.34
N GLY A 13 17.34 15.75 -25.51
CA GLY A 13 17.40 15.50 -24.07
C GLY A 13 16.12 15.92 -23.34
N TYR A 14 15.51 17.02 -23.81
CA TYR A 14 14.19 17.44 -23.37
C TYR A 14 13.12 16.39 -23.74
N VAL A 15 13.11 15.92 -24.99
CA VAL A 15 12.16 14.87 -25.45
C VAL A 15 12.32 13.58 -24.65
N LEU A 16 13.56 13.14 -24.38
CA LEU A 16 13.81 11.95 -23.55
C LEU A 16 13.29 12.13 -22.12
N LYS A 17 13.53 13.30 -21.50
CA LYS A 17 13.02 13.62 -20.16
C LYS A 17 11.50 13.56 -20.10
N GLU A 18 10.79 14.13 -21.08
CA GLU A 18 9.33 14.11 -21.11
C GLU A 18 8.78 12.68 -21.31
N LYS A 19 9.41 11.87 -22.17
CA LYS A 19 9.05 10.44 -22.31
C LYS A 19 9.23 9.67 -21.00
N LEU A 20 10.34 9.88 -20.29
CA LEU A 20 10.60 9.24 -19.00
C LEU A 20 9.62 9.69 -17.91
N LYS A 21 9.22 10.96 -17.90
CA LYS A 21 8.15 11.44 -17.00
C LYS A 21 6.82 10.73 -17.27
N GLY A 22 6.43 10.60 -18.54
CA GLY A 22 5.23 9.89 -18.93
C GLY A 22 5.26 8.43 -18.50
N PHE A 23 6.41 7.76 -18.71
CA PHE A 23 6.63 6.38 -18.26
C PHE A 23 6.54 6.24 -16.74
N LYS A 24 7.26 7.10 -15.99
CA LYS A 24 7.21 7.12 -14.52
C LYS A 24 5.79 7.33 -13.99
N SER A 25 5.01 8.18 -14.64
CA SER A 25 3.62 8.46 -14.25
C SER A 25 2.73 7.23 -14.43
N ARG A 26 2.84 6.54 -15.58
CA ARG A 26 2.12 5.27 -15.81
C ARG A 26 2.51 4.19 -14.80
N LEU A 27 3.80 4.10 -14.46
CA LEU A 27 4.29 3.12 -13.48
C LEU A 27 3.74 3.39 -12.07
N LYS A 28 3.57 4.67 -11.70
CA LYS A 28 2.91 5.04 -10.44
C LYS A 28 1.43 4.68 -10.43
N VAL A 29 0.71 4.92 -11.53
CA VAL A 29 -0.70 4.53 -11.66
C VAL A 29 -0.85 3.03 -11.54
N TRP A 30 -0.07 2.28 -12.33
CA TRP A 30 -0.08 0.81 -12.26
C TRP A 30 0.26 0.30 -10.86
N ASN A 31 1.28 0.85 -10.20
CA ASN A 31 1.60 0.46 -8.83
C ASN A 31 0.46 0.77 -7.83
N LYS A 32 -0.24 1.90 -8.00
CA LYS A 32 -1.42 2.21 -7.19
C LYS A 32 -2.59 1.28 -7.50
N ASP A 33 -2.82 0.92 -8.75
CA ASP A 33 -3.92 0.05 -9.16
C ASP A 33 -3.68 -1.40 -8.70
N GLU A 34 -2.43 -1.87 -8.69
CA GLU A 34 -2.07 -3.21 -8.22
C GLU A 34 -1.92 -3.30 -6.69
N TYR A 35 -1.24 -2.33 -6.08
CA TYR A 35 -0.83 -2.39 -4.67
C TYR A 35 -1.53 -1.37 -3.77
N GLY A 36 -2.07 -0.28 -4.32
CA GLY A 36 -2.79 0.73 -3.53
C GLY A 36 -4.07 0.18 -2.89
N TRP A 37 -4.71 -0.82 -3.52
CA TRP A 37 -5.81 -1.57 -2.90
C TRP A 37 -5.35 -2.48 -1.77
N LEU A 38 -4.09 -2.93 -1.78
CA LEU A 38 -3.54 -3.75 -0.70
C LEU A 38 -3.42 -2.92 0.57
N GLU A 39 -2.88 -1.70 0.47
CA GLU A 39 -2.71 -0.77 1.59
C GLU A 39 -4.06 -0.33 2.17
N SER A 40 -5.01 0.10 1.32
CA SER A 40 -6.34 0.49 1.78
C SER A 40 -7.10 -0.66 2.44
N ARG A 41 -6.92 -1.90 1.95
CA ARG A 41 -7.53 -3.09 2.54
C ARG A 41 -6.89 -3.51 3.86
N VAL A 42 -5.58 -3.31 4.02
CA VAL A 42 -4.90 -3.51 5.31
C VAL A 42 -5.38 -2.49 6.34
N LEU A 43 -5.49 -1.22 5.95
CA LEU A 43 -6.04 -0.17 6.82
C LEU A 43 -7.48 -0.48 7.24
N GLY A 44 -8.34 -0.91 6.30
CA GLY A 44 -9.71 -1.32 6.62
C GLY A 44 -9.78 -2.47 7.63
N ILE A 45 -8.93 -3.50 7.46
CA ILE A 45 -8.85 -4.62 8.43
C ILE A 45 -8.41 -4.11 9.82
N VAL A 46 -7.42 -3.20 9.87
CA VAL A 46 -6.95 -2.62 11.13
C VAL A 46 -8.04 -1.81 11.81
N ASP A 47 -8.81 -1.01 11.07
CA ASP A 47 -9.88 -0.20 11.62
C ASP A 47 -11.05 -1.05 12.14
N GLU A 48 -11.41 -2.12 11.43
CA GLU A 48 -12.44 -3.06 11.88
C GLU A 48 -12.01 -3.79 13.18
N ILE A 49 -10.74 -4.19 13.30
CA ILE A 49 -10.20 -4.74 14.55
C ILE A 49 -10.31 -3.72 15.68
N LYS A 50 -9.97 -2.45 15.44
CA LYS A 50 -10.10 -1.38 16.45
C LYS A 50 -11.54 -1.19 16.88
N GLU A 51 -12.51 -1.26 15.97
CA GLU A 51 -13.92 -1.20 16.35
C GLU A 51 -14.32 -2.33 17.29
N PHE A 52 -13.84 -3.55 17.03
CA PHE A 52 -14.06 -4.67 17.95
C PHE A 52 -13.38 -4.44 19.31
N ASP A 53 -12.18 -3.86 19.32
CA ASP A 53 -11.48 -3.53 20.57
C ASP A 53 -12.26 -2.47 21.37
N VAL A 54 -12.75 -1.41 20.73
CA VAL A 54 -13.62 -0.40 21.38
C VAL A 54 -14.90 -1.04 21.91
N LYS A 55 -15.56 -1.92 21.14
CA LYS A 55 -16.75 -2.64 21.61
C LYS A 55 -16.44 -3.50 22.84
N ARG A 56 -15.26 -4.13 22.89
CA ARG A 56 -14.80 -4.95 24.01
C ARG A 56 -14.59 -4.16 25.30
N GLU A 57 -14.15 -2.91 25.19
CA GLU A 57 -14.02 -2.01 26.35
C GLU A 57 -15.38 -1.60 26.92
N VAL A 58 -16.42 -1.52 26.08
CA VAL A 58 -17.77 -1.11 26.49
C VAL A 58 -18.61 -2.30 26.97
N ARG A 59 -18.44 -3.48 26.34
CA ARG A 59 -19.17 -4.69 26.68
C ARG A 59 -18.38 -5.95 26.32
N ASN A 60 -18.77 -7.08 26.88
CA ASN A 60 -18.29 -8.36 26.37
C ASN A 60 -18.72 -8.57 24.92
N LEU A 61 -17.78 -9.06 24.11
CA LEU A 61 -18.06 -9.53 22.75
C LEU A 61 -18.78 -10.88 22.81
N SER A 62 -19.71 -11.09 21.90
CA SER A 62 -20.29 -12.41 21.69
C SER A 62 -19.26 -13.38 21.08
N SER A 63 -19.48 -14.68 21.19
CA SER A 63 -18.60 -15.70 20.60
C SER A 63 -18.38 -15.47 19.10
N MET A 64 -19.43 -15.07 18.38
CA MET A 64 -19.36 -14.78 16.94
C MET A 64 -18.48 -13.55 16.64
N GLU A 65 -18.59 -12.50 17.44
CA GLU A 65 -17.74 -11.30 17.29
C GLU A 65 -16.29 -11.58 17.65
N MET A 66 -16.05 -12.42 18.67
CA MET A 66 -14.70 -12.86 19.02
C MET A 66 -14.05 -13.67 17.88
N GLU A 67 -14.82 -14.55 17.24
CA GLU A 67 -14.37 -15.32 16.09
C GLU A 67 -14.07 -14.42 14.89
N ALA A 68 -14.98 -13.49 14.55
CA ALA A 68 -14.78 -12.51 13.49
C ALA A 68 -13.51 -11.67 13.70
N ARG A 69 -13.28 -11.17 14.92
CA ARG A 69 -12.05 -10.45 15.29
C ARG A 69 -10.81 -11.35 15.14
N SER A 70 -10.88 -12.62 15.54
CA SER A 70 -9.79 -13.57 15.41
C SER A 70 -9.39 -13.76 13.95
N ASP A 71 -10.37 -13.89 13.05
CA ASP A 71 -10.14 -14.09 11.63
C ASP A 71 -9.55 -12.85 10.95
N LEU A 72 -9.99 -11.65 11.35
CA LEU A 72 -9.36 -10.39 10.91
C LEU A 72 -7.88 -10.33 11.32
N ILE A 73 -7.54 -10.73 12.55
CA ILE A 73 -6.14 -10.77 13.02
C ILE A 73 -5.31 -11.79 12.23
N LYS A 74 -5.85 -12.99 11.96
CA LYS A 74 -5.18 -14.00 11.13
C LYS A 74 -4.94 -13.50 9.71
N ASN A 75 -5.95 -12.85 9.12
CA ASN A 75 -5.87 -12.26 7.78
C ASN A 75 -4.78 -11.18 7.73
N LEU A 76 -4.80 -10.27 8.71
CA LEU A 76 -3.80 -9.23 8.85
C LEU A 76 -2.39 -9.85 8.95
N ARG A 77 -2.18 -10.82 9.84
CA ARG A 77 -0.90 -11.51 10.01
C ARG A 77 -0.41 -12.19 8.73
N TRP A 78 -1.29 -12.86 7.99
CA TRP A 78 -0.96 -13.49 6.70
C TRP A 78 -0.57 -12.45 5.65
N ARG A 79 -1.25 -11.28 5.60
CA ARG A 79 -0.87 -10.20 4.68
C ARG A 79 0.51 -9.64 5.01
N TRP A 80 0.81 -9.43 6.29
CA TRP A 80 2.12 -8.95 6.71
C TRP A 80 3.26 -9.91 6.35
N SER A 81 3.03 -11.23 6.38
CA SER A 81 4.04 -12.21 5.96
C SER A 81 4.26 -12.30 4.44
N LYS A 82 3.52 -11.52 3.65
CA LYS A 82 3.77 -11.35 2.21
C LYS A 82 4.52 -10.06 1.89
N ILE A 83 4.61 -9.13 2.85
CA ILE A 83 5.26 -7.83 2.69
C ILE A 83 6.69 -7.85 3.25
N PHE A 84 6.95 -8.65 4.29
CA PHE A 84 8.26 -8.90 4.91
C PHE A 84 8.67 -10.36 4.75
#